data_AF-A0A1B9DY97-F1
#
_entry.id   AF-A0A1B9DY97-F1
#
_cell.length_a   1.000
_cell.length_b   1.000
_cell.length_c   1.000
_cell.angle_alpha   90.00
_cell.angle_beta   90.00
_cell.angle_gamma   90.00
#
_symmetry.space_group_name_H-M   'P 1'
#
loop_
_entity.id
_entity.type
_entity.pdbx_description
1 polymer ?
#
loop_
_entity_poly.entity_id
_entity_poly.type
_entity_poly.pdbx_seq_one_letter_code
_entity_poly.pdbx_strand_id
1 'polypeptide(L)'
;MKLIARLFLFLFIAFLSTPTIVTLIEKSTDISMFFNMSEEEHVKKEVKGLFYFLASPVAFELKKAVKRSLILFENLSKHDRISRKIFSPPPNCA
;
A
#
# COMPACT_ATOMS: atom_id res chain seq x y z
N MET A 1 -37.20 8.85 4.30
CA MET A 1 -36.29 9.61 3.39
C MET A 1 -35.40 10.61 4.12
N LYS A 2 -35.95 11.54 4.92
CA LYS A 2 -35.17 12.57 5.64
C LYS A 2 -34.16 12.00 6.67
N LEU A 3 -34.51 10.88 7.34
CA LEU A 3 -33.64 10.20 8.30
C LEU A 3 -32.41 9.55 7.62
N ILE A 4 -32.64 8.86 6.51
CA ILE A 4 -31.57 8.29 5.67
C ILE A 4 -30.65 9.40 5.14
N ALA A 5 -31.22 10.49 4.61
CA ALA A 5 -30.42 11.60 4.10
C ALA A 5 -29.57 12.25 5.22
N ARG A 6 -30.13 12.38 6.42
CA ARG A 6 -29.41 12.90 7.59
C ARG A 6 -28.29 11.97 8.04
N LEU A 7 -28.48 10.65 7.96
CA LEU A 7 -27.44 9.66 8.25
C LEU A 7 -26.28 9.78 7.26
N PHE A 8 -26.56 9.84 5.95
CA PHE A 8 -25.52 10.00 4.93
C PHE A 8 -24.81 11.35 5.04
N LEU A 9 -25.55 12.43 5.33
CA LEU A 9 -24.96 13.74 5.59
C LEU A 9 -23.98 13.67 6.77
N PHE A 10 -24.39 13.04 7.88
CA PHE A 10 -23.53 12.87 9.05
C PHE A 10 -22.28 12.05 8.70
N LEU A 11 -22.44 10.91 8.03
CA LEU A 11 -21.33 10.06 7.61
C LEU A 11 -20.34 10.82 6.71
N PHE A 12 -20.87 11.61 5.77
CA PHE A 12 -20.07 12.40 4.84
C PHE A 12 -19.23 13.46 5.55
N ILE A 13 -19.84 14.21 6.46
CA ILE A 13 -19.15 15.24 7.25
C ILE A 13 -18.11 14.58 8.16
N ALA A 14 -18.48 13.49 8.85
CA ALA A 14 -17.56 12.76 9.70
C ALA A 14 -16.35 12.26 8.91
N PHE A 15 -16.58 11.63 7.75
CA PHE A 15 -15.53 11.13 6.86
C PHE A 15 -14.56 12.24 6.41
N LEU A 16 -15.08 13.38 5.95
CA LEU A 16 -14.25 14.52 5.53
C LEU A 16 -13.43 15.12 6.68
N SER A 17 -14.02 15.21 7.88
CA SER A 17 -13.36 15.81 9.04
C SER A 17 -12.37 14.89 9.75
N THR A 18 -12.39 13.59 9.46
CA THR A 18 -11.59 12.57 10.16
C THR A 18 -10.09 12.87 10.14
N PRO A 19 -9.42 13.10 8.99
CA PRO A 19 -7.97 13.40 8.99
C PRO A 19 -7.64 14.69 9.75
N THR A 20 -8.53 15.69 9.71
CA THR A 20 -8.35 16.95 10.47
C THR A 20 -8.48 16.74 11.97
N ILE A 21 -9.43 15.94 12.44
CA ILE A 21 -9.60 15.67 13.88
C ILE A 21 -8.43 14.85 14.40
N VAL A 22 -8.00 13.82 13.66
CA VAL A 22 -6.87 12.96 14.03
C VAL A 22 -5.57 13.77 14.14
N THR A 23 -5.29 14.65 13.18
CA THR A 23 -4.10 15.52 13.20
C THR A 23 -4.12 16.58 14.29
N LEU A 24 -5.31 17.00 14.75
CA LEU A 24 -5.46 17.90 15.88
C LEU A 24 -5.15 17.21 17.22
N ILE A 25 -5.50 15.93 17.37
CA ILE A 25 -5.21 15.14 18.56
C ILE A 25 -3.72 14.82 18.62
N GLU A 26 -3.16 14.37 17.50
CA GLU A 26 -1.75 14.01 17.40
C GLU A 26 -1.15 14.50 16.09
N LYS A 27 -0.27 15.52 16.20
CA LYS A 27 0.35 16.19 15.05
C LYS A 27 1.30 15.29 14.25
N SER A 28 1.79 14.20 14.84
CA SER A 28 2.72 13.25 14.23
C SER A 28 2.03 12.05 13.59
N THR A 29 0.70 11.98 13.56
CA THR A 29 -0.02 10.87 12.94
C THR A 29 0.08 10.93 11.41
N ASP A 30 0.47 9.80 10.81
CA ASP A 30 0.52 9.65 9.36
C ASP A 30 -0.89 9.56 8.77
N ILE A 31 -1.24 10.56 7.95
CA ILE A 31 -2.52 10.67 7.22
C ILE A 31 -2.34 10.47 5.71
N SER A 32 -1.14 10.11 5.24
CA SER A 32 -0.81 9.97 3.82
C SER A 32 -1.77 9.01 3.10
N MET A 33 -2.18 7.93 3.77
CA MET A 33 -3.12 6.96 3.20
C MET A 33 -4.49 7.57 2.81
N PHE A 34 -5.01 8.51 3.60
CA PHE A 34 -6.30 9.16 3.31
C PHE A 34 -6.23 10.07 2.06
N PHE A 35 -5.08 10.71 1.82
CA PHE A 35 -4.89 11.60 0.67
C PHE A 35 -4.40 10.86 -0.57
N ASN A 36 -3.55 9.84 -0.41
CA ASN A 36 -3.03 9.02 -1.52
C ASN A 36 -4.14 8.26 -2.25
N MET A 37 -5.20 7.82 -1.56
CA MET A 37 -6.37 7.20 -2.20
C MET A 37 -7.12 8.15 -3.15
N SER A 38 -6.98 9.47 -2.99
CA SER A 38 -7.58 10.46 -3.88
C SER A 38 -6.72 10.75 -5.12
N GLU A 39 -5.44 10.34 -5.13
CA GLU A 39 -4.47 10.62 -6.20
C GLU A 39 -4.37 9.48 -7.25
N GLU A 40 -5.33 8.55 -7.26
CA GLU A 40 -5.31 7.40 -8.18
C GLU A 40 -5.54 7.75 -9.67
N GLU A 41 -5.75 9.03 -10.02
CA GLU A 41 -5.92 9.44 -11.41
C GLU A 41 -4.69 9.13 -12.29
N HIS A 42 -3.49 9.10 -11.70
CA HIS A 42 -2.24 8.76 -12.39
C HIS A 42 -1.92 7.25 -12.45
N VAL A 43 -2.73 6.38 -11.82
CA VAL A 43 -2.42 4.95 -11.61
C VAL A 43 -3.37 4.02 -12.41
N LYS A 44 -4.02 4.51 -13.47
CA LYS A 44 -4.89 3.70 -14.36
C LYS A 44 -4.17 2.52 -15.06
N LYS A 45 -2.84 2.38 -14.90
CA LYS A 45 -2.04 1.27 -15.46
C LYS A 45 -1.88 0.08 -14.50
N GLU A 46 -1.97 0.26 -13.19
CA GLU A 46 -1.64 -0.82 -12.23
C GLU A 46 -2.83 -1.74 -11.91
N VAL A 47 -4.06 -1.22 -11.97
CA VAL A 47 -5.29 -2.01 -11.73
C VAL A 47 -5.40 -3.17 -12.74
N LYS A 48 -4.96 -2.96 -14.00
CA LYS A 48 -4.89 -4.02 -15.01
C LYS A 48 -3.94 -5.15 -14.61
N GLY A 49 -2.85 -4.84 -13.90
CA GLY A 49 -1.89 -5.81 -13.39
C GLY A 49 -2.47 -6.67 -12.27
N LEU A 50 -3.27 -6.07 -11.37
CA LEU A 50 -4.00 -6.81 -10.33
C LEU A 50 -5.06 -7.76 -10.91
N PHE A 51 -5.81 -7.34 -11.93
CA PHE A 51 -6.74 -8.22 -12.63
C PHE A 51 -6.04 -9.37 -13.34
N TYR A 52 -4.87 -9.13 -13.95
CA TYR A 52 -4.07 -10.20 -14.57
C TYR A 52 -3.50 -11.18 -13.53
N PHE A 53 -3.12 -10.67 -12.36
CA PHE A 53 -2.66 -11.49 -11.23
C PHE A 53 -3.79 -12.35 -10.65
N LEU A 54 -5.00 -11.80 -10.50
CA LEU A 54 -6.19 -12.53 -10.06
C LEU A 54 -6.74 -13.52 -11.11
N ALA A 55 -6.60 -13.20 -12.39
CA ALA A 55 -7.02 -14.07 -13.50
C ALA A 55 -6.01 -15.18 -13.81
N SER A 56 -4.78 -15.08 -13.29
CA SER A 56 -3.84 -16.19 -13.32
C SER A 56 -4.36 -17.31 -12.40
N PRO A 57 -4.43 -18.57 -12.85
CA PRO A 57 -4.90 -19.70 -12.04
C PRO A 57 -3.98 -20.05 -10.86
N VAL A 58 -2.99 -19.19 -10.54
CA VAL A 58 -2.24 -19.22 -9.28
C VAL A 58 -3.04 -18.46 -8.21
N ALA A 59 -4.31 -18.85 -8.04
CA ALA A 59 -5.11 -18.43 -6.92
C ALA A 59 -4.47 -19.01 -5.66
N PHE A 60 -3.76 -18.13 -4.96
CA PHE A 60 -3.30 -18.23 -3.59
C PHE A 60 -4.17 -19.21 -2.77
N GLU A 61 -3.71 -20.45 -2.62
CA GLU A 61 -4.27 -21.43 -1.68
C GLU A 61 -3.99 -20.92 -0.27
N LEU A 62 -4.84 -20.01 0.20
CA LEU A 62 -4.92 -19.57 1.60
C LEU A 62 -5.55 -20.69 2.43
N LYS A 63 -4.91 -21.86 2.44
CA LYS A 63 -5.36 -23.00 3.25
C LYS A 63 -4.19 -23.61 4.01
N LYS A 64 -4.19 -23.20 5.29
CA LYS A 64 -4.03 -24.06 6.47
C LYS A 64 -2.60 -24.22 6.99
N ALA A 65 -2.40 -23.60 8.15
CA ALA A 65 -1.43 -23.93 9.20
C ALA A 65 0.05 -23.91 8.80
N VAL A 66 0.74 -22.81 9.12
CA VAL A 66 2.21 -22.77 9.22
C VAL A 66 2.65 -23.69 10.36
N LYS A 67 2.85 -24.99 10.09
CA LYS A 67 3.84 -25.77 10.82
C LYS A 67 5.20 -25.26 10.36
N ARG A 68 5.96 -24.62 11.26
CA ARG A 68 7.34 -24.20 11.01
C ARG A 68 8.19 -25.45 10.74
N SER A 69 8.39 -25.79 9.48
CA SER A 69 9.47 -26.68 9.05
C SER A 69 10.71 -25.83 8.81
N LEU A 70 11.85 -26.26 9.37
CA LEU A 70 13.17 -25.67 9.16
C LEU A 70 13.39 -25.34 7.67
N ILE A 71 13.74 -24.09 7.37
CA ILE A 71 14.09 -23.67 6.02
C ILE A 71 15.46 -24.26 5.70
N LEU A 72 15.49 -25.43 5.07
CA LEU A 72 16.69 -25.96 4.42
C LEU A 72 16.82 -25.28 3.05
N PHE A 73 17.69 -24.28 2.96
CA PHE A 73 18.03 -23.63 1.70
C PHE A 73 18.83 -24.62 0.82
N GLU A 74 18.17 -25.26 -0.14
CA GLU A 74 18.81 -26.17 -1.10
C GLU A 74 19.28 -25.46 -2.39
N ASN A 75 18.99 -24.17 -2.57
CA ASN A 75 19.40 -23.44 -3.77
C ASN A 75 20.25 -22.20 -3.45
N LEU A 76 21.54 -22.42 -3.25
CA LEU A 76 22.57 -21.37 -3.24
C LEU A 76 23.06 -21.08 -4.67
N SER A 77 22.15 -20.91 -5.64
CA SER A 77 22.58 -20.41 -6.94
C SER A 77 23.07 -18.97 -6.75
N LYS A 78 24.40 -18.79 -6.79
CA LYS A 78 25.05 -17.49 -6.74
C LYS A 78 24.60 -16.70 -7.96
N HIS A 79 23.63 -15.81 -7.76
CA HIS A 79 23.37 -14.75 -8.74
C HIS A 79 24.56 -13.81 -8.73
N ASP A 80 25.16 -13.57 -9.90
CA ASP A 80 26.17 -12.52 -10.03
C ASP A 80 25.54 -11.19 -9.63
N ARG A 81 26.17 -10.51 -8.66
CA ARG A 81 25.80 -9.15 -8.29
C ARG A 81 26.20 -8.21 -9.42
N ILE A 82 25.38 -8.17 -10.47
CA ILE A 82 25.41 -7.07 -11.44
C ILE A 82 24.65 -5.89 -10.81
N SER A 83 25.10 -5.43 -9.63
CA SER A 83 24.77 -4.09 -9.18
C SER A 83 25.66 -3.15 -9.99
N ARG A 84 25.09 -2.48 -10.99
CA ARG A 84 25.74 -1.32 -11.61
C ARG A 84 26.04 -0.36 -10.47
N LYS A 85 27.33 -0.23 -10.10
CA LYS A 85 27.78 0.66 -9.03
C LYS A 85 27.53 2.09 -9.49
N ILE A 86 26.32 2.58 -9.29
CA ILE A 86 26.00 3.99 -9.46
C ILE A 86 26.65 4.68 -8.28
N PHE A 87 27.89 5.11 -8.48
CA PHE A 87 28.62 5.93 -7.53
C PHE A 87 28.29 7.39 -7.86
N SER A 88 27.21 7.90 -7.30
CA SER A 88 26.98 9.35 -7.27
C SER A 88 27.84 9.94 -6.15
N PRO A 89 28.76 10.87 -6.45
CA PRO A 89 29.50 11.57 -5.40
C PRO A 89 28.51 12.34 -4.50
N PRO A 90 28.85 12.57 -3.22
CA PRO A 90 28.03 13.39 -2.35
C PRO A 90 27.83 14.78 -2.97
N PRO A 91 26.63 15.36 -2.88
CA PRO A 91 26.39 16.71 -3.39
C PRO A 91 27.33 17.68 -2.68
N ASN A 92 28.02 18.53 -3.46
CA ASN A 92 28.86 19.58 -2.91
C ASN A 92 28.01 20.41 -1.94
N CYS A 93 28.38 20.36 -0.66
CA CYS A 93 27.83 21.25 0.34
C CYS A 93 28.35 22.65 0.00
N ALA A 94 27.49 23.46 -0.63
CA ALA A 94 27.72 24.89 -0.80
C ALA A 94 27.43 25.62 0.51
#